data_AF-B6AS13-F1
#
_entry.id   AF-B6AS13-F1
#
_cell.length_a   1.000
_cell.length_b   1.000
_cell.length_c   1.000
_cell.angle_alpha   90.00
_cell.angle_beta   90.00
_cell.angle_gamma   90.00
#
_symmetry.space_group_name_H-M   'P 1'
#
loop_
_entity.id
_entity.type
_entity.pdbx_description
1 polymer ?
#
loop_
_entity_poly.entity_id
_entity_poly.type
_entity_poly.pdbx_seq_one_letter_code
_entity_poly.pdbx_strand_id
1 'polypeptide(L)'
;MLQSIVFLANNPLGEVFFAPTDVILSHDPLRAVEPDLVFVSKDRLSLIGEKNIEGAPDLLVEILSEGTEKRDRREKFALYERSGVPEYWIVDPDTDTVQVFRLSGNTYQSPAEFRRQDVLVSPNARIIAPFGVSPHKSARGSPDHLSCIASKPIKTGKGRGVWFP
;
A
#
# COMPACT_ATOMS: atom_id res chain seq x y z
N MET A 1 -0.06 13.61 -0.62
CA MET A 1 0.37 12.25 -0.98
C MET A 1 0.37 11.29 0.22
N LEU A 2 1.12 11.55 1.30
CA LEU A 2 1.13 10.68 2.50
C LEU A 2 -0.26 10.44 3.14
N GLN A 3 -1.20 11.38 3.03
CA GLN A 3 -2.56 11.19 3.55
C GLN A 3 -3.39 10.14 2.80
N SER A 4 -3.09 9.89 1.52
CA SER A 4 -3.77 8.87 0.71
C SER A 4 -3.34 7.46 1.12
N ILE A 5 -2.07 7.30 1.51
CA ILE A 5 -1.49 6.05 2.03
C ILE A 5 -2.08 5.72 3.42
N VAL A 6 -2.31 6.74 4.26
CA VAL A 6 -2.94 6.58 5.58
C VAL A 6 -4.39 6.07 5.51
N PHE A 7 -5.12 6.33 4.41
CA PHE A 7 -6.49 5.82 4.24
C PHE A 7 -6.56 4.29 4.15
N LEU A 8 -5.45 3.62 3.79
CA LEU A 8 -5.38 2.18 3.63
C LEU A 8 -5.34 1.42 4.95
N ALA A 9 -4.76 2.03 6.00
CA ALA A 9 -4.48 1.34 7.26
C ALA A 9 -5.75 0.88 8.02
N ASN A 10 -6.93 1.39 7.70
CA ASN A 10 -8.21 0.99 8.31
C ASN A 10 -9.18 0.32 7.32
N ASN A 11 -8.65 -0.36 6.29
CA ASN A 11 -9.48 -0.96 5.26
C ASN A 11 -10.26 -2.18 5.82
N PRO A 12 -11.61 -2.15 5.88
CA PRO A 12 -12.39 -3.27 6.41
C PRO A 12 -12.33 -4.54 5.54
N LEU A 13 -11.66 -4.51 4.39
CA LEU A 13 -11.59 -5.61 3.41
C LEU A 13 -10.33 -6.48 3.53
N GLY A 14 -9.38 -6.12 4.38
CA GLY A 14 -8.13 -6.86 4.51
C GLY A 14 -7.16 -6.23 5.50
N GLU A 15 -5.93 -6.73 5.47
CA GLU A 15 -4.82 -6.23 6.26
C GLU A 15 -3.87 -5.44 5.36
N VAL A 16 -3.31 -4.36 5.91
CA VAL A 16 -2.31 -3.52 5.24
C VAL A 16 -1.03 -3.55 6.03
N PHE A 17 0.07 -3.81 5.34
CA PHE A 17 1.41 -3.82 5.87
C PHE A 17 2.24 -2.72 5.22
N PHE A 18 3.12 -2.11 5.99
CA PHE A 18 4.08 -1.12 5.53
C PHE A 18 5.49 -1.69 5.64
N ALA A 19 6.42 -1.20 4.82
CA ALA A 19 7.82 -1.55 4.99
C ALA A 19 8.31 -1.24 6.43
N PRO A 20 9.16 -2.10 7.02
CA PRO A 20 9.66 -3.36 6.45
C PRO A 20 8.62 -4.50 6.56
N THR A 21 8.39 -5.22 5.46
CA THR A 21 7.58 -6.45 5.41
C THR A 21 8.09 -7.35 4.28
N ASP A 22 8.61 -8.53 4.63
CA ASP A 22 9.07 -9.51 3.65
C ASP A 22 7.89 -10.17 2.92
N VAL A 23 7.94 -10.16 1.59
CA VAL A 23 7.03 -10.91 0.71
C VAL A 23 7.82 -11.93 -0.07
N ILE A 24 7.57 -13.22 0.17
CA ILE A 24 8.21 -14.33 -0.51
C ILE A 24 7.35 -14.76 -1.69
N LEU A 25 7.76 -14.37 -2.90
CA LEU A 25 7.03 -14.66 -4.14
C LEU A 25 7.33 -16.05 -4.72
N SER A 26 8.50 -16.61 -4.41
CA SER A 26 8.90 -17.98 -4.75
C SER A 26 10.00 -18.46 -3.81
N HIS A 27 10.06 -19.77 -3.56
CA HIS A 27 11.15 -20.43 -2.83
C HIS A 27 12.21 -21.05 -3.75
N ASP A 28 11.87 -21.30 -5.01
CA ASP A 28 12.78 -21.93 -5.99
C ASP A 28 12.69 -21.25 -7.38
N PRO A 29 13.66 -20.41 -7.75
CA PRO A 29 14.65 -19.81 -6.85
C PRO A 29 13.96 -18.88 -5.83
N LEU A 30 14.61 -18.64 -4.69
CA LEU A 30 14.10 -17.69 -3.68
C LEU A 30 13.93 -16.28 -4.29
N ARG A 31 12.73 -15.73 -4.18
CA ARG A 31 12.38 -14.37 -4.59
C ARG A 31 11.67 -13.67 -3.43
N ALA A 32 12.44 -12.96 -2.62
CA ALA A 32 11.92 -12.11 -1.55
C ALA A 32 11.98 -10.63 -2.00
N VAL A 33 10.97 -9.85 -1.61
CA VAL A 33 10.93 -8.39 -1.80
C VAL A 33 10.41 -7.72 -0.53
N GLU A 34 10.72 -6.43 -0.37
CA GLU A 34 10.20 -5.57 0.70
C GLU A 34 9.50 -4.36 0.06
N PRO A 35 8.20 -4.44 -0.24
CA PRO A 35 7.43 -3.33 -0.82
C PRO A 35 7.10 -2.28 0.25
N ASP A 36 6.94 -1.02 -0.15
CA ASP A 36 6.55 0.07 0.77
C ASP A 36 5.17 -0.14 1.38
N LEU A 37 4.25 -0.75 0.62
CA LEU A 37 2.94 -1.18 1.11
C LEU A 37 2.47 -2.47 0.47
N VAL A 38 1.87 -3.32 1.29
CA VAL A 38 1.24 -4.57 0.89
C VAL A 38 -0.21 -4.58 1.39
N PHE A 39 -1.14 -5.03 0.55
CA PHE A 39 -2.51 -5.34 0.97
C PHE A 39 -2.84 -6.80 0.70
N VAL A 40 -3.42 -7.45 1.71
CA VAL A 40 -3.94 -8.82 1.66
C VAL A 40 -5.40 -8.78 2.05
N SER A 41 -6.27 -9.22 1.14
CA SER A 41 -7.71 -9.32 1.36
C SER A 41 -8.06 -10.37 2.42
N LYS A 42 -9.22 -10.21 3.06
CA LYS A 42 -9.73 -11.13 4.08
C LYS A 42 -9.82 -12.59 3.62
N ASP A 43 -10.13 -12.80 2.34
CA ASP A 43 -10.25 -14.14 1.76
C ASP A 43 -8.88 -14.81 1.52
N ARG A 44 -7.78 -14.06 1.69
CA ARG A 44 -6.40 -14.51 1.45
C ARG A 44 -5.47 -14.33 2.65
N LEU A 45 -6.01 -14.16 3.86
CA LEU A 45 -5.20 -14.01 5.08
C LEU A 45 -4.28 -15.20 5.36
N SER A 46 -4.53 -16.37 4.75
CA SER A 46 -3.63 -17.52 4.82
C SER A 46 -2.24 -17.29 4.20
N LEU A 47 -2.07 -16.23 3.40
CA LEU A 47 -0.75 -15.80 2.90
C LEU A 47 0.11 -15.19 4.02
N ILE A 48 -0.50 -14.69 5.09
CA ILE A 48 0.22 -14.01 6.18
C ILE A 48 0.80 -15.06 7.12
N GLY A 49 2.11 -15.24 7.06
CA GLY A 49 2.87 -16.07 7.98
C GLY A 49 3.27 -15.32 9.25
N GLU A 50 4.04 -15.99 10.12
CA GLU A 50 4.52 -15.39 11.37
C GLU A 50 5.56 -14.27 11.12
N LYS A 51 6.34 -14.36 10.04
CA LYS A 51 7.47 -13.46 9.76
C LYS A 51 7.41 -12.76 8.41
N ASN A 52 6.59 -13.27 7.50
CA ASN A 52 6.57 -12.87 6.10
C ASN A 52 5.18 -13.10 5.51
N ILE A 53 4.97 -12.58 4.31
CA ILE A 53 3.82 -12.92 3.47
C ILE A 53 4.30 -13.91 2.41
N GLU A 54 3.64 -15.06 2.31
CA GLU A 54 3.99 -16.17 1.43
C GLU A 54 3.08 -16.18 0.20
N GLY A 55 3.65 -15.97 -0.98
CA GLY A 55 2.94 -15.85 -2.26
C GLY A 55 2.60 -14.41 -2.65
N ALA A 56 1.96 -14.24 -3.82
CA ALA A 56 1.61 -12.94 -4.37
C ALA A 56 0.43 -12.28 -3.63
N PRO A 57 0.60 -11.11 -2.98
CA PRO A 57 -0.49 -10.37 -2.33
C PRO A 57 -1.50 -9.81 -3.35
N ASP A 58 -2.60 -9.23 -2.87
CA ASP A 58 -3.61 -8.63 -3.75
C ASP A 58 -3.16 -7.30 -4.36
N LEU A 59 -2.34 -6.54 -3.62
CA LEU A 59 -1.75 -5.29 -4.07
C LEU A 59 -0.36 -5.10 -3.47
N LEU A 60 0.59 -4.71 -4.33
CA LEU A 60 1.89 -4.17 -3.94
C LEU A 60 2.01 -2.72 -4.38
N VAL A 61 2.58 -1.87 -3.53
CA VAL A 61 2.85 -0.46 -3.84
C VAL A 61 4.32 -0.16 -3.58
N GLU A 62 4.92 0.55 -4.52
CA GLU A 62 6.29 1.09 -4.44
C GLU A 62 6.22 2.60 -4.52
N ILE A 63 6.92 3.28 -3.62
CA ILE A 63 7.10 4.73 -3.59
C ILE A 63 8.50 5.02 -4.08
N LEU A 64 8.58 5.86 -5.11
CA LEU A 64 9.86 6.22 -5.66
C LEU A 64 10.71 7.05 -4.73
N SER A 65 12.02 6.80 -4.82
CA SER A 65 13.07 7.64 -4.26
C SER A 65 14.12 7.94 -5.34
N GLU A 66 14.76 9.10 -5.23
CA GLU A 66 15.80 9.53 -6.17
C GLU A 66 16.95 8.49 -6.24
N GLY A 67 17.37 8.11 -7.45
CA GLY A 67 18.69 7.51 -7.69
C GLY A 67 18.75 6.05 -8.16
N THR A 68 17.68 5.26 -8.08
CA THR A 68 17.67 3.83 -8.49
C THR A 68 16.52 3.42 -9.42
N GLU A 69 15.63 4.36 -9.74
CA GLU A 69 14.30 4.11 -10.27
C GLU A 69 14.25 3.21 -11.52
N LYS A 70 14.97 3.54 -12.59
CA LYS A 70 14.66 2.98 -13.92
C LYS A 70 14.94 1.49 -14.04
N ARG A 71 15.99 0.99 -13.39
CA ARG A 71 16.38 -0.43 -13.48
C ARG A 71 15.57 -1.26 -12.48
N ASP A 72 15.50 -0.82 -11.24
CA ASP A 72 14.75 -1.51 -10.19
C ASP A 72 13.26 -1.62 -10.53
N ARG A 73 12.66 -0.55 -11.09
CA ARG A 73 11.29 -0.56 -11.64
C ARG A 73 11.06 -1.71 -12.62
N ARG A 74 11.97 -1.93 -13.57
CA ARG A 74 11.79 -2.98 -14.59
C ARG A 74 11.91 -4.36 -14.00
N GLU A 75 12.88 -4.55 -13.10
CA GLU A 75 13.13 -5.84 -12.46
C GLU A 75 11.96 -6.23 -11.55
N LYS A 76 11.49 -5.31 -10.69
CA LYS A 76 10.31 -5.51 -9.83
C LYS A 76 9.02 -5.67 -10.63
N PHE A 77 8.79 -4.83 -11.64
CA PHE A 77 7.62 -4.96 -12.53
C PHE A 77 7.52 -6.37 -13.11
N ALA A 78 8.60 -6.84 -13.74
CA ALA A 78 8.61 -8.15 -14.40
C ALA A 78 8.54 -9.29 -13.37
N LEU A 79 9.09 -9.10 -12.16
CA LEU A 79 8.95 -10.06 -11.07
C LEU A 79 7.50 -10.16 -10.59
N TYR A 80 6.82 -9.05 -10.33
CA TYR A 80 5.45 -9.02 -9.84
C TYR A 80 4.46 -9.57 -10.87
N GLU A 81 4.64 -9.23 -12.14
CA GLU A 81 3.85 -9.77 -13.25
C GLU A 81 3.94 -11.30 -13.30
N ARG A 82 5.17 -11.84 -13.35
CA ARG A 82 5.39 -13.29 -13.39
C ARG A 82 4.96 -14.01 -12.12
N SER A 83 4.96 -13.32 -10.97
CA SER A 83 4.51 -13.87 -9.70
C SER A 83 2.99 -13.84 -9.55
N GLY A 84 2.27 -13.19 -10.47
CA GLY A 84 0.81 -13.15 -10.46
C GLY A 84 0.23 -12.16 -9.46
N VAL A 85 0.94 -11.08 -9.13
CA VAL A 85 0.40 -10.00 -8.29
C VAL A 85 -0.75 -9.32 -9.05
N PRO A 86 -2.00 -9.31 -8.55
CA PRO A 86 -3.14 -8.81 -9.32
C PRO A 86 -3.09 -7.31 -9.63
N GLU A 87 -2.58 -6.51 -8.70
CA GLU A 87 -2.47 -5.05 -8.84
C GLU A 87 -1.11 -4.57 -8.31
N TYR A 88 -0.43 -3.73 -9.09
CA TYR A 88 0.87 -3.16 -8.72
C TYR A 88 0.87 -1.66 -8.97
N TRP A 89 1.19 -0.90 -7.93
CA TRP A 89 1.21 0.56 -7.98
C TRP A 89 2.61 1.09 -7.85
N ILE A 90 2.87 2.10 -8.66
CA ILE A 90 4.05 2.92 -8.60
C ILE A 90 3.62 4.33 -8.24
N VAL A 91 4.10 4.84 -7.12
CA VAL A 91 3.87 6.21 -6.66
C VAL A 91 5.13 7.03 -6.92
N ASP A 92 5.00 8.13 -7.64
CA ASP A 92 6.07 9.09 -7.88
C ASP A 92 5.77 10.38 -7.11
N PRO A 93 6.51 10.65 -6.01
CA PRO A 93 6.30 11.85 -5.20
C PRO A 93 6.76 13.14 -5.89
N ASP A 94 7.69 13.07 -6.83
CA ASP A 94 8.26 14.22 -7.52
C ASP A 94 7.30 14.75 -8.58
N THR A 95 6.65 13.84 -9.31
CA THR A 95 5.64 14.18 -10.32
C THR A 95 4.21 14.18 -9.81
N ASP A 96 4.00 13.74 -8.56
CA ASP A 96 2.70 13.62 -7.91
C ASP A 96 1.73 12.72 -8.72
N THR A 97 2.27 11.61 -9.23
CA THR A 97 1.56 10.63 -10.05
C THR A 97 1.50 9.25 -9.41
N VAL A 98 0.49 8.47 -9.79
CA VAL A 98 0.40 7.04 -9.50
C VAL A 98 0.16 6.29 -10.81
N GLN A 99 0.99 5.30 -11.09
CA GLN A 99 0.77 4.35 -12.18
C GLN A 99 0.23 3.05 -11.61
N VAL A 100 -0.90 2.59 -12.14
CA VAL A 100 -1.61 1.39 -11.70
C VAL A 100 -1.57 0.35 -12.80
N PHE A 101 -0.87 -0.75 -12.52
CA PHE A 101 -0.82 -1.93 -13.36
C PHE A 101 -1.79 -2.98 -12.83
N ARG A 102 -2.54 -3.60 -13.74
CA ARG A 102 -3.49 -4.66 -13.41
C ARG A 102 -3.20 -5.88 -14.25
N LEU A 103 -3.13 -7.03 -13.60
CA LEU A 103 -2.85 -8.29 -14.26
C LEU A 103 -4.11 -8.76 -14.99
N SER A 104 -3.96 -9.15 -16.24
CA SER A 104 -5.01 -9.80 -17.02
C SER A 104 -4.42 -11.01 -17.73
N GLY A 105 -4.85 -12.20 -17.32
CA GLY A 105 -4.13 -13.43 -17.66
C GLY A 105 -2.77 -13.44 -16.98
N ASN A 106 -1.70 -13.45 -17.77
CA ASN A 106 -0.33 -13.55 -17.27
C ASN A 106 0.50 -12.27 -17.52
N THR A 107 -0.13 -11.19 -17.98
CA THR A 107 0.56 -9.93 -18.26
C THR A 107 -0.18 -8.73 -17.69
N TYR A 108 0.59 -7.74 -17.25
CA TYR A 108 0.07 -6.44 -16.89
C TYR A 108 -0.40 -5.70 -18.13
N GLN A 109 -1.56 -5.08 -18.01
CA GLN A 109 -2.07 -4.16 -19.02
C GLN A 109 -1.34 -2.82 -18.96
N SER A 110 -1.50 -1.98 -19.99
CA SER A 110 -0.99 -0.61 -19.97
C SER A 110 -1.46 0.12 -18.70
N PRO A 111 -0.57 0.88 -18.04
CA PRO A 111 -0.90 1.49 -16.76
C PRO A 111 -2.00 2.53 -16.93
N ALA A 112 -2.92 2.54 -15.98
CA ALA A 112 -3.72 3.73 -15.73
C ALA A 112 -2.88 4.71 -14.89
N GLU A 113 -2.83 5.98 -15.30
CA GLU A 113 -2.09 7.03 -14.59
C GLU A 113 -3.07 7.97 -13.89
N PHE A 114 -2.79 8.29 -12.63
CA PHE A 114 -3.61 9.13 -11.77
C PHE A 114 -2.76 10.28 -11.21
N ARG A 115 -3.39 11.44 -10.99
CA ARG A 115 -2.82 12.68 -10.43
C ARG A 115 -3.65 13.19 -9.25
N ARG A 116 -3.20 14.28 -8.63
CA ARG A 116 -3.74 14.96 -7.42
C ARG A 116 -5.19 15.44 -7.43
N GLN A 117 -5.98 15.04 -8.42
CA GLN A 117 -7.40 15.34 -8.52
C GLN A 117 -8.23 14.12 -8.91
N ASP A 118 -7.57 13.01 -9.23
CA ASP A 118 -8.24 11.80 -9.64
C ASP A 118 -8.68 10.98 -8.43
N VAL A 119 -9.78 10.27 -8.61
CA VAL A 119 -10.22 9.24 -7.67
C VAL A 119 -9.64 7.92 -8.14
N LEU A 120 -8.69 7.39 -7.38
CA LEU A 120 -8.14 6.07 -7.65
C LEU A 120 -9.05 5.02 -7.02
N VAL A 121 -9.58 4.13 -7.86
CA VAL A 121 -10.31 2.94 -7.44
C VAL A 121 -9.47 1.69 -7.69
N SER A 122 -9.06 1.00 -6.62
CA SER A 122 -8.60 -0.40 -6.72
C SER A 122 -9.84 -1.31 -6.67
N PRO A 123 -10.14 -2.14 -7.67
CA PRO A 123 -11.22 -3.11 -7.53
C PRO A 123 -10.91 -4.19 -6.47
N ASN A 124 -9.63 -4.51 -6.27
CA ASN A 124 -9.18 -5.59 -5.38
C ASN A 124 -9.17 -5.17 -3.91
N ALA A 125 -8.72 -3.94 -3.63
CA ALA A 125 -8.70 -3.39 -2.28
C ALA A 125 -9.90 -2.46 -1.99
N ARG A 126 -10.75 -2.18 -3.00
CA ARG A 126 -11.85 -1.18 -2.98
C ARG A 126 -11.47 0.13 -2.30
N ILE A 127 -10.24 0.55 -2.55
CA ILE A 127 -9.71 1.83 -2.06
C ILE A 127 -10.37 2.92 -2.89
N ILE A 128 -10.97 3.91 -2.22
CA ILE A 128 -11.35 5.19 -2.83
C ILE A 128 -10.52 6.25 -2.11
N ALA A 129 -9.33 6.52 -2.63
CA ALA A 129 -8.50 7.61 -2.14
C ALA A 129 -8.69 8.79 -3.09
N PRO A 130 -9.28 9.92 -2.64
CA PRO A 130 -9.12 11.14 -3.38
C PRO A 130 -7.63 11.51 -3.27
N PHE A 131 -6.90 11.41 -4.37
CA PHE A 131 -5.53 11.86 -4.39
C PHE A 131 -5.60 13.38 -4.24
N GLY A 132 -5.19 13.96 -3.11
CA GLY A 132 -5.00 15.42 -3.00
C GLY A 132 -5.93 16.29 -2.15
N VAL A 133 -7.07 15.83 -1.62
CA VAL A 133 -7.89 16.70 -0.74
C VAL A 133 -7.38 16.65 0.70
N SER A 134 -6.65 17.70 1.08
CA SER A 134 -6.54 18.08 2.48
C SER A 134 -7.94 18.47 2.97
N PRO A 135 -8.43 18.00 4.14
CA PRO A 135 -9.67 18.53 4.69
C PRO A 135 -9.46 20.02 4.95
N HIS A 136 -10.08 20.87 4.13
CA HIS A 136 -10.08 22.31 4.37
C HIS A 136 -10.63 22.56 5.78
N LYS A 137 -9.76 22.99 6.71
CA LYS A 137 -10.19 23.70 7.91
C LYS A 137 -10.73 25.06 7.46
N SER A 138 -12.03 25.15 7.13
CA SER A 138 -12.68 26.45 7.09
C SER A 138 -12.99 26.87 8.53
N ALA A 139 -12.23 27.84 9.03
CA ALA A 139 -12.48 28.48 10.30
C ALA A 139 -13.73 29.38 10.21
N ARG A 140 -14.77 29.05 10.99
CA ARG A 140 -15.37 29.91 12.05
C ARG A 140 -16.79 29.45 12.40
N GLY A 141 -16.97 29.07 13.67
CA GLY A 141 -18.20 29.33 14.43
C GLY A 141 -19.30 28.27 14.39
N SER A 142 -19.26 27.32 15.32
CA SER A 142 -20.36 27.01 16.27
C SER A 142 -19.94 25.82 17.14
N PRO A 143 -20.12 25.88 18.47
CA PRO A 143 -19.83 24.75 19.34
C PRO A 143 -20.98 23.74 19.24
N ASP A 144 -20.64 22.45 19.39
CA ASP A 144 -21.41 21.43 20.12
C ASP A 144 -21.35 20.04 19.45
N HIS A 145 -20.76 19.11 20.21
CA HIS A 145 -20.76 17.65 20.06
C HIS A 145 -19.91 17.02 18.93
N LEU A 146 -18.58 17.18 19.03
CA LEU A 146 -17.67 16.06 18.75
C LEU A 146 -17.10 15.56 20.07
N SER A 147 -17.75 14.54 20.63
CA SER A 147 -17.13 13.69 21.63
C SER A 147 -15.97 12.95 20.97
N CYS A 148 -14.78 13.50 21.15
CA CYS A 148 -13.53 12.77 21.05
C CYS A 148 -13.65 11.50 21.89
N ILE A 149 -13.78 10.33 21.25
CA ILE A 149 -13.43 9.07 21.91
C ILE A 149 -11.95 8.82 21.57
N ALA A 150 -11.10 9.52 22.30
CA ALA A 150 -9.88 8.89 22.76
C ALA A 150 -10.29 7.83 23.81
N SER A 151 -9.82 6.59 23.66
CA SER A 151 -9.67 5.50 24.66
C SER A 151 -9.87 4.16 23.94
N LYS A 152 -8.88 3.27 23.77
CA LYS A 152 -7.96 2.73 24.78
C LYS A 152 -6.66 2.21 24.11
N PRO A 153 -5.56 2.10 24.86
CA PRO A 153 -4.32 1.52 24.34
C PRO A 153 -4.51 0.03 24.06
N ILE A 154 -4.14 -0.42 22.87
CA ILE A 154 -3.90 -1.84 22.61
C ILE A 154 -2.65 -2.20 23.43
N LYS A 155 -2.82 -3.05 24.43
CA LYS A 155 -1.70 -3.60 25.19
C LYS A 155 -0.86 -4.44 24.23
N THR A 156 0.25 -3.89 23.75
CA THR A 156 1.30 -4.69 23.15
C THR A 156 1.88 -5.57 24.25
N GLY A 157 1.81 -6.89 24.04
CA GLY A 157 2.47 -7.85 24.89
C GLY A 157 3.96 -7.55 24.92
N LYS A 158 4.45 -7.18 26.11
CA LYS A 158 5.85 -7.19 26.56
C LYS A 158 6.92 -6.85 25.51
N GLY A 159 7.41 -5.62 25.61
CA GLY A 159 8.84 -5.44 25.91
C GLY A 159 9.69 -4.74 24.86
N ARG A 160 10.20 -3.58 25.30
CA ARG A 160 11.36 -2.82 24.80
C ARG A 160 11.11 -2.00 23.54
N GLY A 161 10.79 -0.73 23.81
CA GLY A 161 10.89 0.35 22.84
C GLY A 161 12.33 0.57 22.39
N VAL A 162 12.45 1.00 21.15
CA VAL A 162 13.68 1.51 20.56
C VAL A 162 13.29 2.80 19.84
N TRP A 163 13.83 3.91 20.33
CA TRP A 163 13.82 5.20 19.64
C TRP A 163 15.10 5.29 18.82
N PHE A 164 15.01 5.74 17.58
CA PHE A 164 16.17 6.17 16.79
C PHE A 164 15.81 7.50 16.08
N PRO A 165 16.84 8.31 15.79
CA PRO A 165 16.84 9.78 15.95
C PRO A 165 16.06 10.56 14.91
#